data_AF-A0A8H5Q990-F1
#
_entry.id   AF-A0A8H5Q990-F1
#
_cell.length_a   1.000
_cell.length_b   1.000
_cell.length_c   1.000
_cell.angle_alpha   90.00
_cell.angle_beta   90.00
_cell.angle_gamma   90.00
#
_symmetry.space_group_name_H-M   'P 1'
#
loop_
_entity.id
_entity.type
_entity.pdbx_description
1 polymer ?
#
loop_
_entity_poly.entity_id
_entity_poly.type
_entity_poly.pdbx_seq_one_letter_code
_entity_poly.pdbx_strand_id
1 'polypeptide(L)'
;MKDLREALLGPTPRGISNHALSETMARNEESVRQSIARGEDLEELRGAAFHNRTWVISDRFCNVGDGVDSLEGYLHDLWHMYYQIARHTSHGTPEHDRVVLDILKIQGRGTLTRPVPGLLGVDIARTVEGTLWNDLPFLVTDMTKFWIDNGAKLSSAHRINFASFLAKLAATRVSKDRMCQVALVLFRSTFEEPRELNTGEGSDQEDRSRDMRELELAHLLPSVSIWIKEAGYHLIQLSDVSWNDCPSAIGEGGSMFVESQLG
;
A
#
# COMPACT_ATOMS: atom_id res chain seq x y z
N MET A 1 -49.71 5.18 14.16
CA MET A 1 -48.81 4.08 13.73
C MET A 1 -48.22 4.24 12.32
N LYS A 2 -48.55 5.29 11.55
CA LYS A 2 -47.86 5.64 10.29
C LYS A 2 -46.72 6.65 10.47
N ASP A 3 -46.82 7.55 11.45
CA ASP A 3 -45.83 8.63 11.65
C ASP A 3 -44.50 8.22 12.32
N LEU A 4 -44.42 7.02 12.91
CA LEU A 4 -43.17 6.52 13.53
C LEU A 4 -42.21 5.86 12.52
N ARG A 5 -42.71 5.51 11.32
CA ARG A 5 -41.91 4.87 10.26
C ARG A 5 -41.16 5.89 9.39
N GLU A 6 -41.67 7.12 9.28
CA GLU A 6 -41.02 8.19 8.52
C GLU A 6 -39.90 8.88 9.33
N ALA A 7 -39.98 8.88 10.67
CA ALA A 7 -38.93 9.41 11.54
C ALA A 7 -37.63 8.57 11.57
N LEU A 8 -37.68 7.31 11.10
CA LEU A 8 -36.51 6.43 10.98
C LEU A 8 -35.80 6.54 9.61
N LEU A 9 -36.35 7.34 8.69
CA LEU A 9 -35.76 7.67 7.40
C LEU A 9 -35.20 9.09 7.42
N GLY A 10 -34.48 9.44 8.49
CA GLY A 10 -33.61 10.62 8.46
C GLY A 10 -32.68 10.51 7.25
N PRO A 11 -32.39 11.62 6.55
CA PRO A 11 -31.47 11.57 5.42
C PRO A 11 -30.16 10.97 5.91
N THR A 12 -29.75 9.85 5.30
CA THR A 12 -28.40 9.31 5.44
C THR A 12 -27.44 10.50 5.31
N PRO A 13 -26.48 10.69 6.23
CA PRO A 13 -25.49 11.74 6.06
C PRO A 13 -24.92 11.55 4.66
N ARG A 14 -25.08 12.56 3.79
CA ARG A 14 -24.49 12.50 2.46
C ARG A 14 -23.01 12.35 2.70
N GLY A 15 -22.50 11.13 2.48
CA GLY A 15 -21.07 10.89 2.41
C GLY A 15 -20.46 11.91 1.45
N ILE A 16 -19.23 12.31 1.74
CA ILE A 16 -18.47 13.17 0.84
C ILE A 16 -18.52 12.52 -0.56
N SER A 17 -18.87 13.28 -1.59
CA SER A 17 -18.97 12.71 -2.94
C SER A 17 -17.63 12.13 -3.36
N ASN A 18 -17.63 11.03 -4.12
CA ASN A 18 -16.39 10.38 -4.60
C ASN A 18 -15.45 11.35 -5.32
N HIS A 19 -16.01 12.34 -6.03
CA HIS A 19 -15.23 13.41 -6.65
C HIS A 19 -14.51 14.31 -5.62
N ALA A 20 -15.22 14.73 -4.57
CA ALA A 20 -14.64 15.57 -3.52
C ALA A 20 -13.64 14.80 -2.64
N LEU A 21 -13.84 13.49 -2.43
CA LEU A 21 -12.86 12.61 -1.81
C LEU A 21 -11.59 12.52 -2.67
N SER A 22 -11.74 12.28 -3.98
CA SER A 22 -10.61 12.20 -4.91
C SER A 22 -9.81 13.51 -5.00
N GLU A 23 -10.47 14.67 -5.04
CA GLU A 23 -9.79 15.97 -5.05
C GLU A 23 -9.04 16.24 -3.73
N THR A 24 -9.64 15.84 -2.60
CA THR A 24 -9.01 15.98 -1.28
C THR A 24 -7.78 15.09 -1.16
N MET A 25 -7.86 13.84 -1.62
CA MET A 25 -6.73 12.91 -1.67
C MET A 25 -5.62 13.48 -2.55
N ALA A 26 -5.93 13.92 -3.77
CA ALA A 26 -4.93 14.51 -4.67
C ALA A 26 -4.21 15.72 -4.04
N ARG A 27 -4.94 16.58 -3.33
CA ARG A 27 -4.36 17.72 -2.59
C ARG A 27 -3.48 17.26 -1.43
N ASN A 28 -3.90 16.24 -0.68
CA ASN A 28 -3.14 15.72 0.44
C ASN A 28 -1.85 15.04 -0.04
N GLU A 29 -1.92 14.28 -1.14
CA GLU A 29 -0.74 13.68 -1.76
C GLU A 29 0.28 14.74 -2.18
N GLU A 30 -0.19 15.78 -2.87
CA GLU A 30 0.68 16.88 -3.31
C GLU A 30 1.28 17.64 -2.12
N SER A 31 0.50 17.87 -1.06
CA SER A 31 0.99 18.49 0.18
C SER A 31 2.13 17.66 0.81
N VAL A 32 1.98 16.34 0.90
CA VAL A 32 3.03 15.45 1.44
C VAL A 32 4.28 15.49 0.55
N ARG A 33 4.12 15.47 -0.78
CA ARG A 33 5.25 15.57 -1.72
C ARG A 33 6.00 16.90 -1.58
N GLN A 34 5.26 18.01 -1.47
CA GLN A 34 5.85 19.34 -1.27
C GLN A 34 6.58 19.45 0.06
N SER A 35 6.01 18.88 1.12
CA SER A 35 6.62 18.85 2.45
C SER A 35 8.00 18.19 2.42
N ILE A 36 8.09 17.01 1.79
CA ILE A 36 9.36 16.29 1.61
C ILE A 36 10.31 17.07 0.69
N ALA A 37 9.82 17.65 -0.40
CA ALA A 37 10.64 18.45 -1.32
C ALA A 37 11.24 19.71 -0.65
N ARG A 38 10.57 20.25 0.38
CA ARG A 38 11.08 21.35 1.22
C ARG A 38 12.10 20.89 2.26
N GLY A 39 12.37 19.59 2.36
CA GLY A 39 13.29 19.01 3.34
C GLY A 39 12.68 18.92 4.75
N GLU A 40 11.35 18.86 4.86
CA GLU A 40 10.70 18.64 6.16
C GLU A 40 11.05 17.26 6.73
N ASP A 41 11.00 17.14 8.06
CA ASP A 41 11.49 15.96 8.78
C ASP A 41 10.61 14.73 8.51
N LEU A 42 11.22 13.67 7.96
CA LEU A 42 10.55 12.39 7.73
C LEU A 42 10.04 11.77 9.03
N GLU A 43 10.66 12.05 10.18
CA GLU A 43 10.17 11.58 11.48
C GLU A 43 8.88 12.30 11.88
N GLU A 44 8.71 13.58 11.54
CA GLU A 44 7.46 14.31 11.76
C GLU A 44 6.34 13.73 10.88
N LEU A 45 6.64 13.46 9.60
CA LEU A 45 5.68 12.84 8.69
C LEU A 45 5.27 11.43 9.17
N ARG A 46 6.24 10.64 9.64
CA ARG A 46 6.01 9.32 10.26
C ARG A 46 5.17 9.44 11.52
N GLY A 47 5.46 10.41 12.37
CA GLY A 47 4.67 10.73 13.56
C GLY A 47 3.22 11.10 13.21
N ALA A 48 3.03 11.91 12.16
CA ALA A 48 1.71 12.29 11.66
C ALA A 48 0.95 11.07 11.08
N ALA A 49 1.62 10.20 10.34
CA ALA A 49 1.01 8.97 9.81
C ALA A 49 0.57 8.04 10.95
N PHE A 50 1.49 7.72 11.87
CA PHE A 50 1.26 6.71 12.91
C PHE A 50 0.36 7.21 14.05
N HIS A 51 0.55 8.43 14.54
CA HIS A 51 -0.20 8.94 15.68
C HIS A 51 -1.46 9.68 15.24
N ASN A 52 -1.34 10.65 14.33
CA ASN A 52 -2.46 11.51 13.99
C ASN A 52 -3.47 10.78 13.10
N ARG A 53 -3.05 10.26 11.94
CA ARG A 53 -3.98 9.69 10.97
C ARG A 53 -4.68 8.43 11.47
N THR A 54 -3.94 7.51 12.10
CA THR A 54 -4.53 6.32 12.75
C THR A 54 -5.49 6.68 13.88
N TRP A 55 -5.17 7.70 14.69
CA TRP A 55 -6.08 8.19 15.74
C TRP A 55 -7.35 8.80 15.14
N VAL A 56 -7.23 9.68 14.14
CA VAL A 56 -8.37 10.32 13.47
C VAL A 56 -9.34 9.28 12.91
N ILE A 57 -8.84 8.25 12.22
CA ILE A 57 -9.69 7.18 11.67
C ILE A 57 -10.44 6.45 12.81
N SER A 58 -9.73 6.12 13.89
CA SER A 58 -10.32 5.41 15.03
C SER A 58 -11.35 6.27 15.77
N ASP A 59 -11.03 7.53 16.02
CA ASP A 59 -11.87 8.50 16.74
C ASP A 59 -13.15 8.82 15.97
N ARG A 60 -13.04 9.04 14.65
CA ARG A 60 -14.20 9.28 13.79
C ARG A 60 -15.16 8.10 13.78
N PHE A 61 -14.65 6.88 13.69
CA PHE A 61 -15.50 5.69 13.76
C PHE A 61 -16.14 5.53 15.16
N CYS A 62 -15.32 5.54 16.21
CA CYS A 62 -15.77 5.18 17.56
C CYS A 62 -16.57 6.28 18.27
N ASN A 63 -16.14 7.54 18.16
CA ASN A 63 -16.66 8.65 18.96
C ASN A 63 -17.57 9.59 18.16
N VAL A 64 -17.22 9.88 16.90
CA VAL A 64 -18.07 10.71 16.02
C VAL A 64 -19.25 9.90 15.47
N GLY A 65 -19.05 8.60 15.23
CA GLY A 65 -20.08 7.71 14.70
C GLY A 65 -20.10 7.65 13.16
N ASP A 66 -19.01 8.07 12.51
CA ASP A 66 -18.89 8.04 11.06
C ASP A 66 -19.01 6.60 10.51
N GLY A 67 -19.59 6.47 9.32
CA GLY A 67 -19.62 5.21 8.57
C GLY A 67 -18.27 4.92 7.92
N VAL A 68 -17.96 3.63 7.69
CA VAL A 68 -16.67 3.19 7.16
C VAL A 68 -16.36 3.80 5.79
N ASP A 69 -17.37 3.97 4.92
CA ASP A 69 -17.21 4.57 3.58
C ASP A 69 -16.62 5.99 3.65
N SER A 70 -16.92 6.74 4.71
CA SER A 70 -16.38 8.09 4.91
C SER A 70 -14.91 8.12 5.36
N LEU A 71 -14.38 6.97 5.79
CA LEU A 71 -13.01 6.80 6.28
C LEU A 71 -12.05 6.35 5.17
N GLU A 72 -12.56 5.91 4.03
CA GLU A 72 -11.77 5.37 2.91
C GLU A 72 -10.68 6.35 2.44
N GLY A 73 -11.04 7.63 2.23
CA GLY A 73 -10.05 8.65 1.86
C GLY A 73 -8.93 8.82 2.90
N TYR A 74 -9.22 8.66 4.19
CA TYR A 74 -8.19 8.72 5.23
C TYR A 74 -7.27 7.49 5.22
N LEU A 75 -7.79 6.32 4.83
CA LEU A 75 -6.99 5.10 4.69
C LEU A 75 -6.02 5.20 3.52
N HIS A 76 -6.49 5.67 2.36
CA HIS A 76 -5.60 5.90 1.21
C HIS A 76 -4.54 6.97 1.50
N ASP A 77 -4.93 8.07 2.16
CA ASP A 77 -3.98 9.08 2.62
C ASP A 77 -2.91 8.49 3.54
N LEU A 78 -3.30 7.61 4.47
CA LEU A 78 -2.38 6.92 5.38
C LEU A 78 -1.36 6.08 4.60
N TRP A 79 -1.83 5.27 3.65
CA TRP A 79 -0.96 4.42 2.83
C TRP A 79 -0.05 5.24 1.92
N HIS A 80 -0.54 6.35 1.35
CA HIS A 80 0.30 7.27 0.60
C HIS A 80 1.40 7.89 1.49
N MET A 81 1.09 8.28 2.74
CA MET A 81 2.12 8.77 3.68
C MET A 81 3.22 7.72 3.89
N TYR A 82 2.85 6.46 4.14
CA TYR A 82 3.85 5.38 4.31
C TYR A 82 4.65 5.10 3.04
N TYR A 83 4.03 5.14 1.86
CA TYR A 83 4.75 5.06 0.59
C TYR A 83 5.80 6.16 0.47
N GLN A 84 5.44 7.41 0.79
CA GLN A 84 6.36 8.55 0.73
C GLN A 84 7.49 8.43 1.76
N ILE A 85 7.20 8.03 2.99
CA ILE A 85 8.24 7.80 4.02
C ILE A 85 9.17 6.67 3.56
N ALA A 86 8.61 5.55 3.10
CA ALA A 86 9.36 4.35 2.72
C ALA A 86 10.35 4.61 1.57
N ARG A 87 9.95 5.33 0.53
CA ARG A 87 10.85 5.60 -0.62
C ARG A 87 11.98 6.57 -0.26
N HIS A 88 11.76 7.50 0.66
CA HIS A 88 12.76 8.50 1.07
C HIS A 88 13.62 8.04 2.26
N THR A 89 13.27 6.95 2.93
CA THR A 89 14.10 6.35 3.99
C THR A 89 15.01 5.28 3.40
N SER A 90 16.31 5.35 3.69
CA SER A 90 17.28 4.39 3.16
C SER A 90 17.04 2.98 3.70
N HIS A 91 16.87 2.00 2.81
CA HIS A 91 16.48 0.62 3.17
C HIS A 91 17.42 -0.11 4.14
N GLY A 92 18.69 0.30 4.19
CA GLY A 92 19.70 -0.32 5.03
C GLY A 92 19.74 0.21 6.47
N THR A 93 18.86 1.13 6.84
CA THR A 93 18.90 1.78 8.16
C THR A 93 17.78 1.30 9.09
N PRO A 94 17.99 1.35 10.42
CA PRO A 94 16.95 1.00 11.40
C PRO A 94 15.69 1.86 11.28
N GLU A 95 15.80 3.09 10.80
CA GLU A 95 14.67 3.99 10.55
C GLU A 95 13.71 3.38 9.53
N HIS A 96 14.23 2.69 8.52
CA HIS A 96 13.39 2.00 7.53
C HIS A 96 12.61 0.84 8.15
N ASP A 97 13.24 0.05 9.01
CA ASP A 97 12.56 -1.03 9.76
C ASP A 97 11.49 -0.46 10.70
N ARG A 98 11.71 0.73 11.27
CA ARG A 98 10.72 1.43 12.08
C ARG A 98 9.46 1.81 11.30
N VAL A 99 9.53 1.99 9.98
CA VAL A 99 8.34 2.22 9.12
C VAL A 99 7.53 0.93 9.00
N VAL A 100 8.18 -0.22 8.80
CA VAL A 100 7.53 -1.54 8.74
C VAL A 100 6.87 -1.87 10.09
N LEU A 101 7.58 -1.62 11.19
CA LEU A 101 7.06 -1.85 12.54
C LEU A 101 5.82 -1.00 12.86
N ASP A 102 5.67 0.19 12.28
CA ASP A 102 4.47 0.99 12.49
C ASP A 102 3.24 0.35 11.87
N ILE A 103 3.37 -0.20 10.65
CA ILE A 103 2.29 -0.95 10.00
C ILE A 103 1.89 -2.16 10.85
N LEU A 104 2.87 -2.91 11.36
CA LEU A 104 2.61 -4.05 12.25
C LEU A 104 1.93 -3.62 13.56
N LYS A 105 2.33 -2.48 14.13
CA LYS A 105 1.68 -1.93 15.33
C LYS A 105 0.25 -1.47 15.04
N ILE A 106 -0.01 -0.91 13.86
CA ILE A 106 -1.37 -0.58 13.43
C ILE A 106 -2.18 -1.89 13.36
N GLN A 107 -1.66 -2.93 12.71
CA GLN A 107 -2.31 -4.23 12.65
C GLN A 107 -2.60 -4.82 14.03
N GLY A 108 -1.60 -4.76 14.92
CA GLY A 108 -1.67 -5.24 16.28
C GLY A 108 -2.69 -4.54 17.18
N ARG A 109 -3.33 -3.46 16.72
CA ARG A 109 -4.50 -2.87 17.41
C ARG A 109 -5.73 -3.77 17.34
N GLY A 110 -5.76 -4.73 16.40
CA GLY A 110 -6.88 -5.64 16.19
C GLY A 110 -8.09 -4.94 15.57
N THR A 111 -9.17 -5.68 15.35
CA THR A 111 -10.36 -5.18 14.68
C THR A 111 -10.95 -3.95 15.38
N LEU A 112 -11.13 -2.86 14.64
CA LEU A 112 -11.74 -1.64 15.14
C LEU A 112 -13.26 -1.84 15.33
N THR A 113 -13.73 -1.61 16.55
CA THR A 113 -15.12 -1.84 16.95
C THR A 113 -15.70 -0.69 17.76
N ARG A 114 -17.02 -0.52 17.73
CA ARG A 114 -17.75 0.41 18.61
C ARG A 114 -19.03 -0.23 19.16
N PRO A 115 -19.52 0.20 20.34
CA PRO A 115 -20.82 -0.23 20.83
C PRO A 115 -21.95 0.26 19.90
N VAL A 116 -22.99 -0.55 19.71
CA VAL A 116 -24.19 -0.11 18.98
C VAL A 116 -25.05 0.75 19.92
N PRO A 117 -25.41 2.00 19.54
CA PRO A 117 -26.24 2.84 20.38
C PRO A 117 -27.60 2.20 20.70
N GLY A 118 -27.92 2.07 21.99
CA GLY A 118 -29.23 1.58 22.45
C GLY A 118 -29.49 0.07 22.32
N LEU A 119 -28.50 -0.71 21.88
CA LEU A 119 -28.60 -2.17 21.71
C LEU A 119 -27.40 -2.88 22.36
N LEU A 120 -27.62 -4.12 22.81
CA LEU A 120 -26.54 -5.03 23.20
C LEU A 120 -25.89 -5.58 21.91
N GLY A 121 -24.84 -4.92 21.44
CA GLY A 121 -24.12 -5.31 20.24
C GLY A 121 -22.87 -4.49 19.99
N VAL A 122 -22.04 -4.98 19.07
CA VAL A 122 -20.80 -4.34 18.63
C VAL A 122 -20.86 -4.17 17.13
N ASP A 123 -20.63 -2.94 16.67
CA ASP A 123 -20.44 -2.62 15.26
C ASP A 123 -18.95 -2.72 14.91
N ILE A 124 -18.66 -3.33 13.77
CA ILE A 124 -17.30 -3.64 13.29
C ILE A 124 -17.03 -2.77 12.08
N ALA A 125 -15.94 -1.99 12.11
CA ALA A 125 -15.51 -1.22 10.96
C ALA A 125 -14.99 -2.17 9.85
N ARG A 126 -15.86 -2.47 8.88
CA ARG A 126 -15.58 -3.38 7.76
C ARG A 126 -15.68 -2.65 6.43
N THR A 127 -14.67 -2.79 5.61
CA THR A 127 -14.67 -2.43 4.19
C THR A 127 -14.86 -3.69 3.34
N VAL A 128 -14.92 -3.52 2.01
CA VAL A 128 -14.90 -4.62 1.05
C VAL A 128 -13.60 -5.44 1.08
N GLU A 129 -12.50 -4.86 1.58
CA GLU A 129 -11.19 -5.51 1.64
C GLU A 129 -10.85 -6.11 3.02
N GLY A 130 -11.71 -5.90 4.03
CA GLY A 130 -11.53 -6.49 5.36
C GLY A 130 -11.92 -5.55 6.51
N THR A 131 -11.54 -5.93 7.71
CA THR A 131 -11.79 -5.18 8.94
C THR A 131 -10.66 -4.20 9.25
N LEU A 132 -11.02 -3.02 9.75
CA LEU A 132 -10.04 -1.98 10.06
C LEU A 132 -9.11 -2.42 11.18
N TRP A 133 -7.87 -2.00 10.96
CA TRP A 133 -6.62 -2.38 11.62
C TRP A 133 -6.23 -3.85 11.44
N ASN A 134 -7.08 -4.84 11.72
CA ASN A 134 -6.65 -6.24 11.61
C ASN A 134 -6.23 -6.65 10.17
N ASP A 135 -7.03 -6.28 9.17
CA ASP A 135 -6.79 -6.71 7.78
C ASP A 135 -6.06 -5.65 6.94
N LEU A 136 -5.92 -4.43 7.48
CA LEU A 136 -5.32 -3.25 6.83
C LEU A 136 -5.87 -3.02 5.42
N PRO A 137 -7.19 -2.73 5.30
CA PRO A 137 -7.82 -2.57 4.00
C PRO A 137 -7.12 -1.50 3.17
N PHE A 138 -7.03 -1.74 1.87
CA PHE A 138 -6.37 -0.92 0.85
C PHE A 138 -4.84 -0.90 0.90
N LEU A 139 -4.18 -1.41 1.94
CA LEU A 139 -2.71 -1.37 2.02
C LEU A 139 -2.06 -2.07 0.80
N VAL A 140 -2.46 -3.32 0.54
CA VAL A 140 -1.89 -4.09 -0.57
C VAL A 140 -2.28 -3.48 -1.92
N THR A 141 -3.55 -3.09 -2.07
CA THR A 141 -4.09 -2.46 -3.29
C THR A 141 -3.32 -1.19 -3.63
N ASP A 142 -3.15 -0.28 -2.67
CA ASP A 142 -2.44 0.99 -2.85
C ASP A 142 -0.95 0.79 -3.09
N MET A 143 -0.28 -0.07 -2.31
CA MET A 143 1.15 -0.31 -2.50
C MET A 143 1.47 -0.92 -3.88
N THR A 144 0.59 -1.80 -4.35
CA THR A 144 0.71 -2.39 -5.69
C THR A 144 0.47 -1.34 -6.76
N LYS A 145 -0.56 -0.50 -6.61
CA LYS A 145 -0.83 0.63 -7.50
C LYS A 145 0.34 1.61 -7.54
N PHE A 146 0.90 1.97 -6.38
CA PHE A 146 2.05 2.86 -6.30
C PHE A 146 3.27 2.28 -7.02
N TRP A 147 3.51 0.97 -6.90
CA TRP A 147 4.58 0.30 -7.63
C TRP A 147 4.35 0.32 -9.14
N ILE A 148 3.15 -0.08 -9.60
CA ILE A 148 2.80 -0.10 -11.03
C ILE A 148 2.90 1.31 -11.64
N ASP A 149 2.32 2.30 -10.98
CA ASP A 149 2.18 3.65 -11.53
C ASP A 149 3.48 4.48 -11.42
N ASN A 150 4.33 4.19 -10.43
CA ASN A 150 5.49 5.03 -10.12
C ASN A 150 6.82 4.30 -10.15
N GLY A 151 6.87 2.96 -10.07
CA GLY A 151 8.11 2.19 -9.95
C GLY A 151 9.16 2.58 -11.01
N ALA A 152 8.73 2.78 -12.25
CA ALA A 152 9.58 3.24 -13.35
C ALA A 152 10.10 4.67 -13.15
N LYS A 153 9.25 5.54 -12.63
CA LYS A 153 9.49 6.98 -12.43
C LYS A 153 10.45 7.27 -11.29
N LEU A 154 10.62 6.33 -10.35
CA LEU A 154 11.56 6.46 -9.24
C LEU A 154 13.01 6.42 -9.73
N SER A 155 13.88 7.17 -9.04
CA SER A 155 15.32 6.92 -9.05
C SER A 155 15.62 5.50 -8.53
N SER A 156 16.77 4.93 -8.85
CA SER A 156 17.14 3.59 -8.36
C SER A 156 17.19 3.54 -6.84
N ALA A 157 17.66 4.62 -6.19
CA ALA A 157 17.65 4.74 -4.73
C ALA A 157 16.22 4.71 -4.14
N HIS A 158 15.28 5.48 -4.69
CA HIS A 158 13.90 5.46 -4.21
C HIS A 158 13.20 4.14 -4.52
N ARG A 159 13.51 3.53 -5.67
CA ARG A 159 12.97 2.24 -6.07
C ARG A 159 13.41 1.11 -5.14
N ILE A 160 14.70 1.03 -4.82
CA ILE A 160 15.21 0.01 -3.90
C ILE A 160 14.68 0.22 -2.48
N ASN A 161 14.55 1.48 -2.04
CA ASN A 161 13.97 1.80 -0.73
C ASN A 161 12.52 1.32 -0.62
N PHE A 162 11.72 1.61 -1.66
CA PHE A 162 10.33 1.17 -1.70
C PHE A 162 10.20 -0.34 -1.85
N ALA A 163 10.97 -0.97 -2.76
CA ALA A 163 10.99 -2.42 -2.92
C ALA A 163 11.36 -3.14 -1.62
N SER A 164 12.36 -2.62 -0.89
CA SER A 164 12.75 -3.17 0.42
C SER A 164 11.62 -3.07 1.43
N PHE A 165 10.90 -1.95 1.47
CA PHE A 165 9.78 -1.77 2.40
C PHE A 165 8.68 -2.80 2.14
N LEU A 166 8.31 -2.99 0.87
CA LEU A 166 7.30 -3.98 0.49
C LEU A 166 7.75 -5.41 0.75
N ALA A 167 9.02 -5.74 0.48
CA ALA A 167 9.58 -7.05 0.75
C ALA A 167 9.61 -7.35 2.26
N LYS A 168 10.01 -6.39 3.09
CA LYS A 168 9.97 -6.54 4.56
C LYS A 168 8.54 -6.70 5.08
N LEU A 169 7.57 -5.97 4.54
CA LEU A 169 6.15 -6.19 4.86
C LEU A 169 5.71 -7.60 4.47
N ALA A 170 6.02 -8.05 3.25
CA ALA A 170 5.70 -9.40 2.81
C ALA A 170 6.33 -10.48 3.70
N ALA A 171 7.57 -10.30 4.14
CA ALA A 171 8.26 -11.21 5.07
C ALA A 171 7.54 -11.35 6.42
N THR A 172 6.83 -10.31 6.86
CA THR A 172 6.04 -10.33 8.10
C THR A 172 4.64 -10.94 7.93
N ARG A 173 4.23 -11.27 6.70
CA ARG A 173 2.89 -11.77 6.33
C ARG A 173 1.75 -10.83 6.73
N VAL A 174 2.04 -9.54 6.75
CA VAL A 174 1.01 -8.51 6.90
C VAL A 174 0.06 -8.59 5.69
N SER A 175 -1.25 -8.53 5.96
CA SER A 175 -2.28 -8.80 4.94
C SER A 175 -2.11 -10.18 4.25
N LYS A 176 -1.65 -11.17 5.02
CA LYS A 176 -1.35 -12.54 4.58
C LYS A 176 -0.25 -12.53 3.50
N ASP A 177 -0.47 -13.24 2.40
CA ASP A 177 0.51 -13.43 1.33
C ASP A 177 0.33 -12.41 0.20
N ARG A 178 -0.73 -11.59 0.24
CA ARG A 178 -1.13 -10.71 -0.87
C ARG A 178 -0.09 -9.63 -1.20
N MET A 179 0.76 -9.25 -0.25
CA MET A 179 1.86 -8.30 -0.53
C MET A 179 2.86 -8.86 -1.56
N CYS A 180 3.02 -10.19 -1.65
CA CYS A 180 3.90 -10.85 -2.63
C CYS A 180 3.46 -10.63 -4.08
N GLN A 181 2.24 -10.15 -4.33
CA GLN A 181 1.81 -9.79 -5.69
C GLN A 181 2.68 -8.68 -6.30
N VAL A 182 3.29 -7.81 -5.48
CA VAL A 182 4.23 -6.80 -5.98
C VAL A 182 5.53 -7.44 -6.47
N ALA A 183 5.97 -8.52 -5.82
CA ALA A 183 7.11 -9.32 -6.28
C ALA A 183 6.83 -9.90 -7.68
N LEU A 184 5.62 -10.42 -7.90
CA LEU A 184 5.20 -10.93 -9.23
C LEU A 184 5.30 -9.86 -10.30
N VAL A 185 4.75 -8.65 -10.04
CA VAL A 185 4.85 -7.53 -10.99
C VAL A 185 6.31 -7.18 -11.30
N LEU A 186 7.15 -7.11 -10.27
CA LEU A 186 8.57 -6.81 -10.41
C LEU A 186 9.32 -7.92 -11.17
N PHE A 187 9.09 -9.19 -10.84
CA PHE A 187 9.77 -10.34 -11.45
C PHE A 187 9.35 -10.50 -12.90
N ARG A 188 8.05 -10.41 -13.21
CA ARG A 188 7.54 -10.36 -14.58
C ARG A 188 8.21 -9.27 -15.37
N SER A 189 8.21 -8.05 -14.82
CA SER A 189 8.88 -6.93 -15.47
C SER A 189 10.35 -7.28 -15.70
N THR A 190 11.08 -7.76 -14.71
CA THR A 190 12.54 -7.94 -14.79
C THR A 190 12.97 -9.13 -15.65
N PHE A 191 12.25 -10.24 -15.63
CA PHE A 191 12.67 -11.53 -16.17
C PHE A 191 11.82 -12.04 -17.34
N GLU A 192 10.60 -11.54 -17.51
CA GLU A 192 9.64 -12.02 -18.51
C GLU A 192 9.31 -10.97 -19.57
N GLU A 193 10.03 -9.85 -19.59
CA GLU A 193 9.96 -8.85 -20.65
C GLU A 193 11.34 -8.70 -21.33
N PRO A 194 11.39 -8.36 -22.63
CA PRO A 194 12.64 -8.07 -23.31
C PRO A 194 13.36 -6.90 -22.64
N ARG A 195 14.63 -7.08 -22.26
CA ARG A 195 15.46 -6.03 -21.65
C ARG A 195 16.87 -6.04 -22.18
N GLU A 196 17.44 -4.85 -22.29
CA GLU A 196 18.84 -4.65 -22.64
C GLU A 196 19.75 -4.84 -21.42
N LEU A 197 20.91 -5.46 -21.65
CA LEU A 197 21.98 -5.70 -20.70
C LEU A 197 23.04 -4.58 -20.81
N ASN A 198 22.63 -3.32 -20.68
CA ASN A 198 23.56 -2.20 -20.71
C ASN A 198 24.08 -1.90 -19.29
N THR A 199 25.24 -1.23 -19.21
CA THR A 199 25.95 -0.96 -17.96
C THR A 199 25.47 0.29 -17.21
N GLY A 200 24.24 0.77 -17.46
CA GLY A 200 23.64 1.82 -16.64
C GLY A 200 24.28 3.21 -16.79
N GLU A 201 24.65 3.61 -18.01
CA GLU A 201 25.14 4.96 -18.29
C GLU A 201 24.02 6.03 -18.31
N GLY A 202 22.77 5.63 -18.04
CA GLY A 202 21.60 6.50 -17.98
C GLY A 202 21.51 7.34 -16.69
N SER A 203 20.75 8.45 -16.78
CA SER A 203 20.46 9.28 -15.61
C SER A 203 19.57 8.55 -14.61
N ASP A 204 20.08 8.35 -13.38
CA ASP A 204 19.36 7.69 -12.28
C ASP A 204 18.35 8.62 -11.56
N GLN A 205 18.03 9.78 -12.12
CA GLN A 205 17.10 10.72 -11.49
C GLN A 205 15.64 10.27 -11.66
N GLU A 206 14.75 10.84 -10.84
CA GLU A 206 13.32 10.66 -11.04
C GLU A 206 12.88 11.25 -12.39
N ASP A 207 12.02 10.51 -13.07
CA ASP A 207 11.50 10.89 -14.39
C ASP A 207 10.02 10.53 -14.47
N ARG A 208 9.16 11.55 -14.48
CA ARG A 208 7.70 11.37 -14.49
C ARG A 208 7.17 10.79 -15.81
N SER A 209 7.93 10.91 -16.89
CA SER A 209 7.58 10.33 -18.19
C SER A 209 8.03 8.88 -18.35
N ARG A 210 8.91 8.38 -17.46
CA ARG A 210 9.53 7.07 -17.65
C ARG A 210 8.53 5.92 -17.52
N ASP A 211 8.58 5.02 -18.50
CA ASP A 211 7.82 3.76 -18.50
C ASP A 211 8.66 2.57 -18.03
N MET A 212 8.01 1.51 -17.54
CA MET A 212 8.67 0.30 -17.05
C MET A 212 9.48 -0.42 -18.14
N ARG A 213 9.11 -0.27 -19.42
CA ARG A 213 9.82 -0.83 -20.58
C ARG A 213 11.12 -0.10 -20.90
N GLU A 214 11.24 1.14 -20.48
CA GLU A 214 12.44 1.97 -20.70
C GLU A 214 13.56 1.66 -19.68
N LEU A 215 13.25 0.87 -18.65
CA LEU A 215 14.23 0.45 -17.67
C LEU A 215 15.10 -0.72 -18.14
N GLU A 216 16.40 -0.52 -18.09
CA GLU A 216 17.37 -1.62 -18.25
C GLU A 216 17.36 -2.57 -17.06
N LEU A 217 17.91 -3.79 -17.26
CA LEU A 217 17.99 -4.80 -16.21
C LEU A 217 18.72 -4.28 -14.96
N ALA A 218 19.78 -3.49 -15.15
CA ALA A 218 20.58 -2.90 -14.08
C ALA A 218 19.76 -2.03 -13.11
N HIS A 219 18.66 -1.43 -13.57
CA HIS A 219 17.80 -0.58 -12.74
C HIS A 219 16.78 -1.38 -11.91
N LEU A 220 16.43 -2.60 -12.31
CA LEU A 220 15.42 -3.43 -11.64
C LEU A 220 16.04 -4.53 -10.77
N LEU A 221 17.19 -5.06 -11.18
CA LEU A 221 17.85 -6.16 -10.50
C LEU A 221 18.16 -5.89 -9.01
N PRO A 222 18.54 -4.66 -8.58
CA PRO A 222 18.70 -4.36 -7.15
C PRO A 222 17.40 -4.52 -6.35
N SER A 223 16.25 -4.19 -6.96
CA SER A 223 14.95 -4.37 -6.35
C SER A 223 14.58 -5.86 -6.27
N VAL A 224 14.90 -6.63 -7.31
CA VAL A 224 14.69 -8.10 -7.26
C VAL A 224 15.52 -8.73 -6.16
N SER A 225 16.81 -8.35 -6.09
CA SER A 225 17.73 -8.86 -5.08
C SER A 225 17.23 -8.59 -3.66
N ILE A 226 16.68 -7.39 -3.39
CA ILE A 226 16.14 -7.09 -2.07
C ILE A 226 14.88 -7.92 -1.74
N TRP A 227 14.01 -8.19 -2.72
CA TRP A 227 12.86 -9.08 -2.53
C TRP A 227 13.28 -10.51 -2.18
N ILE A 228 14.26 -11.06 -2.90
CA ILE A 228 14.81 -12.38 -2.62
C ILE A 228 15.48 -12.41 -1.24
N LYS A 229 16.20 -11.35 -0.87
CA LYS A 229 16.88 -11.28 0.43
C LYS A 229 15.89 -11.21 1.60
N GLU A 230 14.91 -10.32 1.54
CA GLU A 230 14.02 -10.05 2.68
C GLU A 230 12.85 -11.05 2.75
N ALA A 231 12.28 -11.44 1.60
CA ALA A 231 11.08 -12.27 1.52
C ALA A 231 11.30 -13.62 0.80
N GLY A 232 12.53 -13.97 0.42
CA GLY A 232 12.80 -15.15 -0.42
C GLY A 232 12.30 -16.47 0.16
N TYR A 233 12.45 -16.69 1.47
CA TYR A 233 11.89 -17.88 2.11
C TYR A 233 10.37 -17.97 1.94
N HIS A 234 9.67 -16.85 2.10
CA HIS A 234 8.24 -16.79 1.94
C HIS A 234 7.82 -17.01 0.48
N LEU A 235 8.54 -16.42 -0.47
CA LEU A 235 8.31 -16.62 -1.91
C LEU A 235 8.46 -18.09 -2.33
N ILE A 236 9.46 -18.80 -1.81
CA ILE A 236 9.64 -20.24 -2.06
C ILE A 236 8.42 -21.02 -1.55
N GLN A 237 7.96 -20.74 -0.32
CA GLN A 237 6.79 -21.40 0.24
C GLN A 237 5.52 -21.15 -0.58
N LEU A 238 5.34 -19.96 -1.15
CA LEU A 238 4.21 -19.64 -2.01
C LEU A 238 4.28 -20.36 -3.35
N SER A 239 5.50 -20.55 -3.88
CA SER A 239 5.74 -21.36 -5.08
C SER A 239 5.36 -22.83 -4.85
N ASP A 240 5.70 -23.39 -3.69
CA ASP A 240 5.41 -24.80 -3.37
C ASP A 240 3.91 -25.12 -3.34
N VAL A 241 3.08 -24.11 -3.05
CA VAL A 241 1.61 -24.24 -2.98
C VAL A 241 0.90 -23.64 -4.19
N SER A 242 1.64 -23.25 -5.23
CA SER A 242 1.11 -22.62 -6.45
C SER A 242 0.16 -21.45 -6.13
N TRP A 243 0.59 -20.57 -5.22
CA TRP A 243 -0.25 -19.47 -4.74
C TRP A 243 -0.75 -18.58 -5.88
N ASN A 244 -2.05 -18.29 -5.90
CA ASN A 244 -2.71 -17.53 -6.96
C ASN A 244 -3.78 -16.54 -6.45
N ASP A 245 -3.75 -16.17 -5.16
CA ASP A 245 -4.69 -15.21 -4.56
C ASP A 245 -4.32 -13.75 -4.90
N CYS A 246 -4.29 -13.44 -6.19
CA CYS A 246 -4.07 -12.10 -6.73
C CYS A 246 -4.96 -11.83 -7.96
N PRO A 247 -5.21 -10.56 -8.31
CA PRO A 247 -5.91 -10.21 -9.54
C PRO A 247 -5.27 -10.85 -10.78
N SER A 248 -6.08 -11.31 -11.74
CA SER A 248 -5.58 -12.03 -12.93
C SER A 248 -4.51 -11.24 -13.70
N ALA A 249 -4.72 -9.93 -13.89
CA ALA A 249 -3.76 -9.05 -14.55
C ALA A 249 -2.39 -8.97 -13.85
N ILE A 250 -2.31 -9.33 -12.57
CA ILE A 250 -1.06 -9.43 -11.82
C ILE A 250 -0.44 -10.82 -11.98
N GLY A 251 -1.25 -11.88 -11.93
CA GLY A 251 -0.78 -13.27 -12.06
C GLY A 251 -0.42 -13.71 -13.47
N GLU A 252 -0.81 -12.95 -14.50
CA GLU A 252 -0.44 -13.22 -15.89
C GLU A 252 1.08 -13.06 -16.12
N GLY A 253 1.69 -14.02 -16.83
CA GLY A 253 3.09 -13.94 -17.22
C GLY A 253 3.39 -12.83 -18.23
N GLY A 254 4.65 -12.44 -18.33
CA GLY A 254 5.14 -11.43 -19.28
C GLY A 254 5.23 -11.94 -20.72
N SER A 255 5.58 -11.06 -21.65
CA SER A 255 5.62 -11.39 -23.09
C SER A 255 6.60 -12.53 -23.45
N MET A 256 7.63 -12.75 -22.62
CA MET A 256 8.62 -13.82 -22.77
C MET A 256 8.36 -15.01 -21.84
N PHE A 257 7.25 -15.01 -21.08
CA PHE A 257 6.91 -16.13 -20.20
C PHE A 257 6.65 -17.41 -20.99
N VAL A 258 7.24 -18.50 -20.53
CA VAL A 258 7.02 -19.84 -21.09
C VAL A 258 6.47 -20.72 -19.98
N GLU A 259 5.21 -21.15 -20.14
CA GLU A 259 4.56 -22.03 -19.18
C GLU A 259 5.30 -23.37 -19.09
N SER A 260 5.57 -23.80 -17.86
CA SER A 260 6.17 -25.09 -17.60
C SER A 260 5.19 -26.20 -17.97
N GLN A 261 5.68 -27.28 -18.60
CA GLN A 261 4.85 -28.48 -18.84
C GLN A 261 4.41 -29.17 -17.55
N LEU A 262 5.01 -28.80 -16.40
CA LEU A 262 4.74 -29.40 -15.11
C LEU A 262 3.67 -28.65 -14.29
N GLY A 263 3.15 -27.53 -14.80
CA GLY A 263 2.29 -26.62 -14.04
C GLY A 263 3.13 -25.67 -13.21
#